data_AF-A0A6A3VBI4-F1
#
_entry.id   AF-A0A6A3VBI4-F1
#
_cell.length_a   1.000
_cell.length_b   1.000
_cell.length_c   1.000
_cell.angle_alpha   90.00
_cell.angle_beta   90.00
_cell.angle_gamma   90.00
#
_symmetry.space_group_name_H-M   'P 1'
#
loop_
_entity.id
_entity.type
_entity.pdbx_description
1 polymer ?
#
loop_
_entity_poly.entity_id
_entity_poly.type
_entity_poly.pdbx_seq_one_letter_code
_entity_poly.pdbx_strand_id
1 'polypeptide(L)'
;MTITQTSLALLIIAAAASNGLSEAANLRQAQRHLAATYRQPSEYLPAMVARVNKERAAVGLPPVCANLKLQSSSQRHSDDMADHDYMAHGGTDGSTMEK
;
A
#
# COMPACT_ATOMS: atom_id res chain seq x y z
N MET A 1 -48.86 5.97 -18.69
CA MET A 1 -49.30 5.96 -17.29
C MET A 1 -49.38 4.51 -16.85
N THR A 2 -48.45 4.13 -15.97
CA THR A 2 -48.32 2.94 -15.10
C THR A 2 -48.98 1.61 -15.53
N ILE A 3 -48.19 0.53 -15.54
CA ILE A 3 -48.39 -0.65 -14.67
C ILE A 3 -47.01 -1.29 -14.40
N THR A 4 -46.85 -1.70 -13.15
CA THR A 4 -45.68 -2.08 -12.37
C THR A 4 -45.06 -3.43 -12.78
N GLN A 5 -43.73 -3.50 -12.88
CA GLN A 5 -43.01 -4.79 -12.90
C GLN A 5 -42.75 -5.26 -11.46
N THR A 6 -43.38 -6.38 -11.14
CA THR A 6 -43.38 -7.08 -9.85
C THR A 6 -42.02 -7.69 -9.53
N SER A 7 -41.55 -7.47 -8.30
CA SER A 7 -40.41 -8.12 -7.67
C SER A 7 -40.53 -9.66 -7.71
N LEU A 8 -39.51 -10.35 -8.21
CA LEU A 8 -39.35 -11.79 -8.05
C LEU A 8 -38.29 -12.04 -6.97
N ALA A 9 -38.75 -12.32 -5.76
CA ALA A 9 -37.91 -12.82 -4.69
C ALA A 9 -37.47 -14.27 -4.98
N LEU A 10 -36.31 -14.62 -4.42
CA LEU A 10 -35.80 -15.96 -4.12
C LEU A 10 -35.25 -16.80 -5.29
N LEU A 11 -33.92 -16.91 -5.31
CA LEU A 11 -33.27 -18.17 -5.61
C LEU A 11 -32.10 -18.39 -4.64
N ILE A 12 -32.38 -19.08 -3.52
CA ILE A 12 -31.34 -19.73 -2.72
C ILE A 12 -31.02 -21.04 -3.44
N ILE A 13 -29.83 -21.13 -4.03
CA ILE A 13 -29.25 -22.42 -4.41
C ILE A 13 -28.14 -22.71 -3.40
N ALA A 14 -28.42 -23.64 -2.49
CA ALA A 14 -27.38 -24.34 -1.76
C ALA A 14 -26.94 -25.56 -2.60
N ALA A 15 -25.68 -25.60 -2.99
CA ALA A 15 -25.03 -26.82 -3.46
C ALA A 15 -23.64 -26.90 -2.82
N ALA A 16 -23.50 -27.86 -1.90
CA ALA A 16 -22.27 -28.15 -1.20
C ALA A 16 -21.29 -28.91 -2.10
N ALA A 17 -20.11 -28.34 -2.33
CA ALA A 17 -18.88 -29.05 -2.64
C ALA A 17 -17.71 -28.27 -2.03
N SER A 18 -17.30 -28.73 -0.86
CA SER A 18 -15.94 -28.75 -0.30
C SER A 18 -14.89 -27.74 -0.82
N ASN A 19 -14.38 -26.95 0.14
CA ASN A 19 -13.05 -26.30 0.19
C ASN A 19 -12.89 -24.92 -0.48
N GLY A 20 -13.73 -24.53 -1.44
CA GLY A 20 -13.55 -23.25 -2.16
C GLY A 20 -14.01 -21.99 -1.43
N LEU A 21 -14.93 -22.10 -0.46
CA LEU A 21 -15.43 -20.92 0.27
C LEU A 21 -14.34 -20.30 1.17
N SER A 22 -13.49 -21.15 1.75
CA SER A 22 -12.35 -20.73 2.55
C SER A 22 -11.28 -20.03 1.71
N GLU A 23 -11.11 -20.42 0.44
CA GLU A 23 -10.09 -19.86 -0.45
C GLU A 23 -10.52 -18.49 -1.02
N ALA A 24 -11.80 -18.33 -1.36
CA ALA A 24 -12.36 -17.02 -1.73
C ALA A 24 -12.45 -16.04 -0.53
N ALA A 25 -12.74 -16.54 0.67
CA ALA A 25 -12.68 -15.76 1.90
C ALA A 25 -11.23 -15.41 2.27
N ASN A 26 -10.28 -16.32 2.03
CA ASN A 26 -8.85 -16.06 2.20
C ASN A 26 -8.36 -15.06 1.16
N LEU A 27 -8.83 -15.10 -0.08
CA LEU A 27 -8.55 -14.05 -1.08
C LEU A 27 -9.17 -12.70 -0.70
N ARG A 28 -10.24 -12.64 0.10
CA ARG A 28 -10.79 -11.40 0.70
C ARG A 28 -10.06 -10.92 1.95
N GLN A 29 -9.42 -11.82 2.70
CA GLN A 29 -8.58 -11.47 3.85
C GLN A 29 -7.13 -11.14 3.42
N ALA A 30 -6.68 -11.81 2.36
CA ALA A 30 -5.51 -11.51 1.54
C ALA A 30 -5.80 -10.45 0.47
N GLN A 31 -7.05 -9.94 0.38
CA GLN A 31 -7.43 -8.68 -0.26
C GLN A 31 -6.92 -7.56 0.64
N ARG A 32 -5.61 -7.57 0.73
CA ARG A 32 -4.71 -6.59 1.26
C ARG A 32 -5.16 -6.04 2.60
N HIS A 33 -4.37 -6.38 3.61
CA HIS A 33 -3.97 -5.43 4.63
C HIS A 33 -3.26 -4.17 4.01
N LEU A 34 -3.79 -3.60 2.91
CA LEU A 34 -3.63 -2.21 2.48
C LEU A 34 -4.21 -1.25 3.52
N ALA A 35 -4.83 -1.76 4.59
CA ALA A 35 -5.24 -1.01 5.77
C ALA A 35 -4.08 -0.41 6.57
N ALA A 36 -2.86 -0.41 6.05
CA ALA A 36 -1.95 0.66 6.38
C ALA A 36 -2.12 1.77 5.35
N THR A 37 -3.20 2.55 5.47
CA THR A 37 -3.19 3.93 4.99
C THR A 37 -2.24 4.68 5.89
N TYR A 38 -0.93 4.47 5.69
CA TYR A 38 0.11 5.19 6.41
C TYR A 38 -0.08 6.67 6.07
N ARG A 39 -0.66 7.39 7.01
CA ARG A 39 -0.95 8.81 6.86
C ARG A 39 0.20 9.62 7.42
N GLN A 40 0.94 9.06 8.38
CA GLN A 40 2.03 9.73 9.07
C GLN A 40 3.28 8.85 9.09
N PRO A 41 4.48 9.46 8.96
CA PRO A 41 5.73 8.73 9.03
C PRO A 41 5.93 7.85 10.26
N SER A 42 5.40 8.26 11.41
CA SER A 42 5.47 7.50 12.66
C SER A 42 4.86 6.10 12.55
N GLU A 43 3.94 5.88 11.62
CA GLU A 43 3.22 4.61 11.47
C GLU A 43 4.02 3.55 10.71
N TYR A 44 4.94 3.95 9.81
CA TYR A 44 5.73 3.00 8.99
C TYR A 44 7.24 3.12 9.14
N LEU A 45 7.76 4.31 9.42
CA LEU A 45 9.20 4.57 9.39
C LEU A 45 10.00 3.64 10.33
N PRO A 46 9.58 3.40 11.59
CA PRO A 46 10.32 2.49 12.47
C PRO A 46 10.40 1.07 11.92
N ALA A 47 9.28 0.54 11.41
CA ALA A 47 9.21 -0.81 10.85
C ALA A 47 10.04 -0.91 9.56
N MET A 48 10.02 0.12 8.72
CA MET A 48 10.80 0.19 7.49
C MET A 48 12.31 0.24 7.78
N VAL A 49 12.77 1.12 8.69
CA VAL A 49 14.20 1.19 9.07
C VAL A 49 14.67 -0.12 9.70
N ALA A 50 13.84 -0.76 10.53
CA ALA A 50 14.18 -2.06 11.12
C ALA A 50 14.41 -3.15 10.05
N ARG A 51 13.57 -3.18 8.99
CA ARG A 51 13.74 -4.11 7.87
C ARG A 51 15.00 -3.81 7.07
N VAL A 52 15.28 -2.55 6.76
CA VAL A 52 16.52 -2.15 6.08
C VAL A 52 17.75 -2.55 6.89
N ASN A 53 17.74 -2.33 8.21
CA ASN A 53 18.84 -2.70 9.08
C ASN A 53 19.02 -4.22 9.22
N LYS A 54 17.93 -4.99 9.13
CA LYS A 54 18.02 -6.46 9.05
C LYS A 54 18.82 -6.91 7.83
N GLU A 55 18.53 -6.35 6.65
CA GLU A 55 19.25 -6.68 5.41
C GLU A 55 20.71 -6.20 5.45
N ARG A 56 20.98 -5.02 6.02
CA ARG A 56 22.34 -4.51 6.22
C ARG A 56 23.17 -5.44 7.12
N ALA A 57 22.58 -5.92 8.21
CA ALA A 57 23.25 -6.84 9.12
C ALA A 57 23.57 -8.20 8.45
N ALA A 58 22.71 -8.67 7.53
CA ALA A 58 22.94 -9.92 6.80
C ALA A 58 24.23 -9.92 5.96
N VAL A 59 24.73 -8.73 5.60
CA VAL A 59 25.99 -8.53 4.85
C VAL A 59 27.07 -7.82 5.69
N GLY A 60 26.90 -7.74 7.02
CA GLY A 60 27.91 -7.19 7.92
C GLY A 60 28.06 -5.66 7.89
N LEU A 61 27.06 -4.93 7.39
CA LEU A 61 27.07 -3.45 7.35
C LEU A 61 26.49 -2.84 8.64
N PRO A 62 27.00 -1.68 9.10
CA PRO A 62 26.47 -0.99 10.28
C PRO A 62 25.03 -0.50 10.06
N PRO A 63 24.20 -0.38 11.10
CA PRO A 63 22.82 0.10 10.96
C PRO A 63 22.76 1.58 10.53
N VAL A 64 21.67 1.96 9.88
CA VAL A 64 21.31 3.36 9.58
C VAL A 64 20.20 3.84 10.52
N CYS A 65 20.12 5.15 10.70
CA CYS A 65 19.09 5.83 11.49
C CYS A 65 18.19 6.69 10.58
N ALA A 66 16.95 6.90 11.01
CA ALA A 66 16.05 7.84 10.34
C ALA A 66 16.58 9.29 10.46
N ASN A 67 16.38 10.07 9.41
CA ASN A 67 16.67 11.51 9.39
C ASN A 67 15.44 12.27 8.89
N LEU A 68 14.93 13.20 9.71
CA LEU A 68 13.70 13.93 9.43
C LEU A 68 13.81 14.84 8.18
N LYS A 69 14.98 15.42 7.91
CA LYS A 69 15.18 16.25 6.71
C LYS A 69 15.12 15.41 5.44
N LEU A 70 15.78 14.25 5.43
CA LEU A 70 15.74 13.31 4.31
C LEU A 70 14.34 12.76 4.07
N GLN A 71 13.61 12.44 5.15
CA GLN A 71 12.21 12.02 5.06
C GLN A 71 11.33 13.10 4.43
N SER A 72 11.41 14.34 4.91
CA SER A 72 10.63 15.45 4.37
C SER A 72 10.92 15.67 2.88
N SER A 73 12.20 15.59 2.47
CA SER A 73 12.59 15.68 1.06
C SER A 73 12.03 14.53 0.22
N SER A 74 12.12 13.30 0.74
CA SER A 74 11.64 12.09 0.03
C SER A 74 10.12 12.11 -0.15
N GLN A 75 9.38 12.60 0.84
CA GLN A 75 7.93 12.74 0.74
C GLN A 75 7.55 13.78 -0.33
N ARG A 76 8.16 14.97 -0.31
CA ARG A 76 7.90 15.99 -1.34
C ARG A 76 8.17 15.46 -2.75
N HIS A 77 9.27 14.72 -2.95
CA HIS A 77 9.57 14.10 -4.24
C HIS A 77 8.53 13.04 -4.64
N SER A 78 8.04 12.25 -3.68
CA SER A 78 6.99 11.26 -3.94
C SER A 78 5.65 11.90 -4.28
N ASP A 79 5.31 13.00 -3.61
CA ASP A 79 4.11 13.80 -3.90
C ASP A 79 4.20 14.43 -5.29
N ASP A 80 5.36 15.01 -5.65
CA ASP A 80 5.60 15.57 -6.98
C ASP A 80 5.46 14.53 -8.10
N MET A 81 6.01 13.33 -7.90
CA MET A 81 5.84 12.21 -8.84
C MET A 81 4.38 11.75 -8.99
N ALA A 82 3.63 11.73 -7.88
CA ALA A 82 2.22 11.37 -7.89
C ALA A 82 1.35 12.42 -8.58
N ASP A 83 1.62 13.70 -8.33
CA ASP A 83 0.86 14.83 -8.90
C ASP A 83 1.09 14.99 -10.41
N HIS A 84 2.26 14.57 -10.91
CA HIS A 84 2.65 14.72 -12.32
C HIS A 84 2.69 13.39 -13.10
N ASP A 85 2.23 12.29 -12.50
CA ASP A 85 2.14 10.95 -13.11
C ASP A 85 3.44 10.46 -13.78
N TYR A 86 4.55 10.56 -13.04
CA TYR A 86 5.86 10.11 -13.52
C TYR A 86 6.69 9.42 -12.43
N MET A 87 7.77 8.76 -12.85
CA MET A 87 8.75 8.15 -11.94
C MET A 87 10.15 8.50 -12.42
N ALA A 88 10.86 9.35 -11.69
CA ALA A 88 12.26 9.68 -11.98
C ALA A 88 13.05 10.06 -10.72
N HIS A 89 14.35 10.26 -10.89
CA HIS A 89 15.24 10.68 -9.81
C HIS A 89 15.24 12.20 -9.54
N GLY A 90 14.81 13.01 -10.50
CA GLY A 90 14.75 14.47 -10.36
C GLY A 90 13.31 14.97 -10.29
N GLY A 91 13.10 16.07 -9.57
CA GLY A 91 11.79 16.70 -9.41
C GLY A 91 11.42 17.58 -10.60
N THR A 92 10.12 17.89 -10.75
CA THR A 92 9.64 18.83 -11.77
C THR A 92 10.15 20.26 -11.55
N ASP A 93 10.60 20.57 -10.33
CA ASP A 93 11.25 21.82 -9.94
C ASP A 93 12.76 21.86 -10.27
N GLY A 94 13.30 20.80 -10.87
CA GLY A 94 14.72 20.67 -11.20
C GLY A 94 15.60 20.18 -10.05
N SER A 95 15.01 19.82 -8.90
CA SER A 95 15.75 19.18 -7.80
C SER A 95 16.33 17.83 -8.21
N THR A 96 17.46 17.46 -7.58
CA THR A 96 18.16 16.19 -7.83
C THR A 96 18.54 15.53 -6.51
N MET A 97 19.00 14.28 -6.56
CA MET A 97 19.50 13.59 -5.36
C MET A 97 20.73 14.27 -4.74
N GLU A 98 21.51 15.03 -5.53
CA GLU A 98 22.76 15.66 -5.09
C GLU A 98 22.61 17.14 -4.70
N LYS A 99 21.56 17.81 -5.19
CA LYS A 99 21.33 19.25 -5.09
C LYS A 99 19.84 19.53 -4.98
#